data_AF-A0A7C3K962-F1
#
_entry.id   AF-A0A7C3K962-F1
#
_cell.length_a   1.000
_cell.length_b   1.000
_cell.length_c   1.000
_cell.angle_alpha   90.00
_cell.angle_beta   90.00
_cell.angle_gamma   90.00
#
_symmetry.space_group_name_H-M   'P 1'
#
loop_
_entity.id
_entity.type
_entity.pdbx_description
1 polymer ?
#
loop_
_entity_poly.entity_id
_entity_poly.type
_entity_poly.pdbx_seq_one_letter_code
_entity_poly.pdbx_strand_id
1 'polypeptide(L)'
;MRSSTGVLSMLAWAGKRGWERDEQVIARGIAVFLGAVFVLAGTAKIASPRDAHLLLTYLANQFGLAPMKGLVSAALALVIGTEVAVGVALLTLPGRAVYVPAVCLLGVCTFALCVLLFDARAPGCGCFGELLGPGSGRWAAFSGLMRNVGMLWLLGWLISKCPDRDRAVVSSLPECRLSRNPRGSHGRAFSLIEMLVVIAVIGILLAIALPSMKEARRSAKESAAAAVQRQLYHGLQLYANAYQGAFPYLAVPGNPEAGVVARGYSVPDFSYFGGQSVFWLSVVAPEYYEPVDARVDVGFGKYPPGQNPDYPGGPPEMVRSQIQLSQSCFARPSYFAGDIPPETLEDLRGTRWDDLKYPSNKGLIVDSALISLADPKGFARKIGWGWAMISFGDGSVSMRDFRPPGWEERVVYRPFGLADSLVHATRWGLAGRDY
;
A
#
# COMPACT_ATOMS: atom_id res chain seq x y z
N MET A 1 -66.30 -6.94 42.43
CA MET A 1 -65.20 -7.67 41.77
C MET A 1 -64.64 -6.81 40.64
N ARG A 2 -63.55 -6.08 40.91
CA ARG A 2 -62.92 -5.09 40.01
C ARG A 2 -61.66 -5.69 39.37
N SER A 3 -61.47 -5.36 38.08
CA SER A 3 -60.18 -5.07 37.41
C SER A 3 -59.10 -6.15 37.22
N SER A 4 -59.34 -7.16 36.38
CA SER A 4 -58.25 -7.95 35.75
C SER A 4 -58.01 -7.58 34.26
N THR A 5 -58.95 -6.91 33.59
CA THR A 5 -58.87 -6.53 32.17
C THR A 5 -58.03 -5.27 31.90
N GLY A 6 -57.91 -4.35 32.87
CA GLY A 6 -57.11 -3.13 32.73
C GLY A 6 -55.60 -3.36 32.82
N VAL A 7 -55.16 -4.42 33.52
CA VAL A 7 -53.73 -4.73 33.70
C VAL A 7 -53.14 -5.30 32.41
N LEU A 8 -53.88 -6.16 31.70
CA LEU A 8 -53.42 -6.75 30.43
C LEU A 8 -53.38 -5.73 29.28
N SER A 9 -54.31 -4.76 29.23
CA SER A 9 -54.26 -3.66 28.26
C SER A 9 -53.14 -2.66 28.57
N MET A 10 -52.89 -2.37 29.85
CA MET A 10 -51.72 -1.58 30.27
C MET A 10 -50.40 -2.27 29.95
N LEU A 11 -50.28 -3.59 30.14
CA LEU A 11 -49.07 -4.35 29.83
C LEU A 11 -48.83 -4.49 28.32
N ALA A 12 -49.86 -4.70 27.51
CA ALA A 12 -49.75 -4.71 26.04
C ALA A 12 -49.37 -3.33 25.48
N TRP A 13 -49.95 -2.26 26.04
CA TRP A 13 -49.60 -0.89 25.69
C TRP A 13 -48.18 -0.51 26.15
N ALA A 14 -47.77 -0.94 27.35
CA ALA A 14 -46.41 -0.75 27.86
C ALA A 14 -45.37 -1.52 27.03
N GLY A 15 -45.70 -2.74 26.59
CA GLY A 15 -44.86 -3.54 25.70
C GLY A 15 -44.70 -2.93 24.31
N LYS A 16 -45.80 -2.43 23.71
CA LYS A 16 -45.75 -1.71 22.42
C LYS A 16 -44.96 -0.39 22.51
N ARG A 17 -45.14 0.37 23.59
CA ARG A 17 -44.32 1.56 23.91
C ARG A 17 -42.87 1.25 24.25
N GLY A 18 -42.59 0.05 24.77
CA GLY A 18 -41.23 -0.43 25.02
C GLY A 18 -40.52 -0.71 23.70
N TRP A 19 -41.16 -1.48 22.83
CA TRP A 19 -40.69 -1.79 21.49
C TRP A 19 -40.46 -0.53 20.62
N GLU A 20 -41.41 0.41 20.62
CA GLU A 20 -41.26 1.69 19.89
C GLU A 20 -40.13 2.57 20.46
N ARG A 21 -39.86 2.50 21.77
CA ARG A 21 -38.71 3.18 22.39
C ARG A 21 -37.39 2.53 22.01
N ASP A 22 -37.30 1.21 22.06
CA ASP A 22 -36.11 0.46 21.68
C ASP A 22 -35.75 0.68 20.21
N GLU A 23 -36.75 0.74 19.33
CA GLU A 23 -36.57 1.02 17.91
C GLU A 23 -36.05 2.45 17.66
N GLN A 24 -36.52 3.44 18.42
CA GLN A 24 -35.99 4.81 18.35
C GLN A 24 -34.55 4.92 18.86
N VAL A 25 -34.20 4.17 19.90
CA VAL A 25 -32.82 4.11 20.43
C VAL A 25 -31.89 3.47 19.40
N ILE A 26 -32.31 2.38 18.75
CA ILE A 26 -31.55 1.72 17.68
C ILE A 26 -31.38 2.66 16.48
N ALA A 27 -32.44 3.35 16.05
CA ALA A 27 -32.36 4.30 14.94
C ALA A 27 -31.38 5.45 15.23
N ARG A 28 -31.38 5.99 16.46
CA ARG A 28 -30.39 6.99 16.89
C ARG A 28 -28.98 6.42 16.92
N GLY A 29 -28.81 5.20 17.43
CA GLY A 29 -27.50 4.52 17.45
C GLY A 29 -26.92 4.32 16.05
N ILE A 30 -27.74 3.88 15.08
CA ILE A 30 -27.34 3.72 13.69
C ILE A 30 -26.99 5.07 13.05
N ALA A 31 -27.79 6.12 13.30
CA ALA A 31 -27.51 7.45 12.75
C ALA A 31 -26.20 8.03 13.29
N VAL A 32 -25.92 7.85 14.59
CA VAL A 32 -24.65 8.26 15.22
C VAL A 32 -23.46 7.49 14.62
N PHE A 33 -23.60 6.16 14.46
CA PHE A 33 -22.58 5.33 13.83
C PHE A 33 -22.27 5.80 12.41
N LEU A 34 -23.30 5.99 11.57
CA LEU A 34 -23.14 6.47 10.20
C LEU A 34 -22.50 7.87 10.18
N GLY A 35 -22.94 8.76 11.06
CA GLY A 35 -22.37 10.10 11.21
C GLY A 35 -20.87 10.08 11.52
N ALA A 36 -20.45 9.24 12.47
CA ALA A 36 -19.05 9.04 12.79
C ALA A 36 -18.24 8.52 11.58
N VAL A 37 -18.79 7.58 10.81
CA VAL A 37 -18.14 7.06 9.59
C VAL A 37 -17.94 8.16 8.54
N PHE A 38 -18.92 9.04 8.33
CA PHE A 38 -18.79 10.16 7.40
C PHE A 38 -17.73 11.19 7.86
N VAL A 39 -17.71 11.55 9.14
CA VAL A 39 -16.69 12.45 9.70
C VAL A 39 -15.29 11.84 9.57
N LEU A 40 -15.14 10.55 9.88
CA LEU A 40 -13.87 9.83 9.71
C LEU A 40 -13.44 9.79 8.24
N ALA A 41 -14.37 9.55 7.30
CA ALA A 41 -14.08 9.53 5.87
C ALA A 41 -13.62 10.90 5.34
N GLY A 42 -14.23 11.99 5.80
CA GLY A 42 -13.84 13.35 5.44
C GLY A 42 -12.49 13.75 6.03
N THR A 43 -12.27 13.47 7.32
CA THR A 43 -10.99 13.76 7.99
C THR A 43 -9.83 12.93 7.44
N ALA A 44 -10.07 11.68 7.02
CA ALA A 44 -9.07 10.86 6.34
C ALA A 44 -8.58 11.50 5.03
N LYS A 45 -9.48 12.11 4.25
CA LYS A 45 -9.10 12.83 3.01
C LYS A 45 -8.28 14.09 3.29
N ILE A 46 -8.49 14.73 4.44
CA ILE A 46 -7.66 15.87 4.89
C ILE A 46 -6.25 15.38 5.25
N ALA A 47 -6.13 14.21 5.90
CA ALA A 47 -4.84 13.63 6.26
C ALA A 47 -4.03 13.16 5.04
N SER A 48 -4.68 12.65 4.00
CA SER A 48 -4.05 12.17 2.77
C SER A 48 -4.61 12.84 1.50
N PRO A 49 -4.39 14.16 1.29
CA PRO A 49 -5.03 14.92 0.21
C PRO A 49 -4.53 14.49 -1.18
N ARG A 50 -3.30 13.98 -1.27
CA ARG A 50 -2.70 13.52 -2.53
C ARG A 50 -3.47 12.36 -3.16
N ASP A 51 -3.86 11.37 -2.36
CA ASP A 51 -4.55 10.16 -2.85
C ASP A 51 -5.96 10.51 -3.36
N ALA A 52 -6.66 11.39 -2.64
CA ALA A 52 -7.97 11.90 -3.04
C ALA A 52 -7.89 12.80 -4.29
N HIS A 53 -6.84 13.63 -4.39
CA HIS A 53 -6.60 14.46 -5.58
C HIS A 53 -6.29 13.60 -6.82
N LEU A 54 -5.48 12.55 -6.68
CA LEU A 54 -5.18 11.59 -7.76
C LEU A 54 -6.45 10.88 -8.23
N LEU A 55 -7.31 10.45 -7.31
CA LEU A 55 -8.60 9.84 -7.65
C LEU A 55 -9.49 10.79 -8.46
N LEU A 56 -9.64 12.05 -8.03
CA LEU A 56 -10.48 13.02 -8.73
C LEU A 56 -9.92 13.38 -10.10
N THR A 57 -8.60 13.51 -10.23
CA THR A 57 -7.95 13.74 -11.53
C THR A 57 -8.14 12.54 -12.45
N TYR A 58 -8.01 11.32 -11.92
CA TYR A 58 -8.25 10.09 -12.66
C TYR A 58 -9.70 10.00 -13.17
N LEU A 59 -10.69 10.27 -12.31
CA LEU A 59 -12.10 10.28 -12.70
C LEU A 59 -12.39 11.38 -13.73
N ALA A 60 -11.85 12.59 -13.56
CA ALA A 60 -12.01 13.67 -14.53
C ALA A 60 -11.52 13.26 -15.93
N ASN A 61 -10.35 12.61 -16.00
CA ASN A 61 -9.79 12.11 -17.25
C ASN A 61 -10.67 11.03 -17.90
N GLN A 62 -11.24 10.10 -17.12
CA GLN A 62 -12.13 9.07 -17.62
C GLN A 62 -13.41 9.63 -18.28
N PHE A 63 -13.87 10.81 -17.82
CA PHE A 63 -15.03 11.50 -18.39
C PHE A 63 -14.66 12.57 -19.42
N GLY A 64 -13.40 12.63 -19.88
CA GLY A 64 -12.95 13.61 -20.88
C GLY A 64 -12.95 15.06 -20.39
N LEU A 65 -13.00 15.28 -19.07
CA LEU A 65 -12.92 16.61 -18.47
C LEU A 65 -11.44 16.98 -18.31
N ALA A 66 -10.96 17.98 -19.06
CA ALA A 66 -9.60 18.50 -18.92
C ALA A 66 -9.40 19.07 -17.49
N PRO A 67 -8.62 18.42 -16.62
CA PRO A 67 -8.58 18.79 -15.22
C PRO A 67 -7.71 20.04 -15.05
N MET A 68 -8.31 21.22 -15.00
CA MET A 68 -7.62 22.40 -14.46
C MET A 68 -7.32 22.16 -12.97
N LYS A 69 -6.04 22.32 -12.57
CA LYS A 69 -5.58 22.03 -11.19
C LYS A 69 -6.43 22.71 -10.10
N GLY A 70 -6.93 23.92 -10.36
CA GLY A 70 -7.81 24.66 -9.45
C GLY A 70 -9.20 24.03 -9.28
N LEU A 71 -9.75 23.45 -10.35
CA LEU A 71 -11.09 22.85 -10.35
C LEU A 71 -11.12 21.53 -9.59
N VAL A 72 -10.07 20.71 -9.72
CA VAL A 72 -9.93 19.45 -8.94
C VAL A 72 -9.79 19.73 -7.45
N SER A 73 -8.99 20.74 -7.08
CA SER A 73 -8.81 21.13 -5.67
C SER A 73 -10.10 21.67 -5.06
N ALA A 74 -10.87 22.47 -5.80
CA ALA A 74 -12.18 22.94 -5.35
C ALA A 74 -13.19 21.79 -5.19
N ALA A 75 -13.23 20.86 -6.14
CA ALA A 75 -14.08 19.66 -6.05
C ALA A 75 -13.71 18.80 -4.83
N LEU A 76 -12.42 18.63 -4.53
CA LEU A 76 -11.96 17.91 -3.34
C LEU A 76 -12.42 18.59 -2.05
N ALA A 77 -12.27 19.92 -1.96
CA ALA A 77 -12.73 20.68 -0.80
C ALA A 77 -14.25 20.57 -0.60
N LEU A 78 -15.03 20.58 -1.68
CA LEU A 78 -16.48 20.40 -1.65
C LEU A 78 -16.87 19.00 -1.15
N VAL A 79 -16.20 17.94 -1.63
CA VAL A 79 -16.45 16.57 -1.19
C VAL A 79 -16.13 16.41 0.31
N ILE A 80 -14.98 16.92 0.77
CA ILE A 80 -14.60 16.87 2.19
C ILE A 80 -15.62 17.65 3.05
N GLY A 81 -15.96 18.87 2.63
CA GLY A 81 -16.91 19.72 3.35
C GLY A 81 -18.29 19.08 3.46
N THR A 82 -18.79 18.47 2.38
CA THR A 82 -20.10 17.80 2.37
C THR A 82 -20.11 16.53 3.22
N GLU A 83 -19.06 15.70 3.17
CA GLU A 83 -18.95 14.52 4.04
C GLU A 83 -18.92 14.88 5.52
N VAL A 84 -18.10 15.87 5.90
CA VAL A 84 -18.03 16.31 7.30
C VAL A 84 -19.35 16.95 7.74
N ALA A 85 -19.97 17.79 6.90
CA ALA A 85 -21.23 18.44 7.23
C ALA A 85 -22.37 17.42 7.42
N VAL A 86 -22.51 16.45 6.51
CA VAL A 86 -23.48 15.36 6.63
C VAL A 86 -23.19 14.51 7.86
N GLY A 87 -21.92 14.19 8.11
CA GLY A 87 -21.51 13.41 9.28
C GLY A 87 -21.87 14.09 10.60
N VAL A 88 -21.57 15.38 10.74
CA VAL A 88 -21.93 16.17 11.92
C VAL A 88 -23.45 16.32 12.06
N ALA A 89 -24.17 16.51 10.95
CA ALA A 89 -25.63 16.59 10.97
C ALA A 89 -26.28 15.28 11.43
N LEU A 90 -25.74 14.11 11.03
CA LEU A 90 -26.19 12.80 11.50
C LEU A 90 -25.91 12.59 12.99
N LEU A 91 -24.81 13.14 13.52
CA LEU A 91 -24.47 13.05 14.94
C LEU A 91 -25.34 13.94 15.84
N THR A 92 -25.76 15.11 15.33
CA THR A 92 -26.43 16.14 16.14
C THR A 92 -27.95 16.13 15.99
N LEU A 93 -28.46 16.07 14.75
CA LEU A 93 -29.88 16.19 14.43
C LEU A 93 -30.28 15.18 13.34
N PRO A 94 -30.26 13.87 13.65
CA PRO A 94 -30.59 12.84 12.67
C PRO A 94 -32.07 12.95 12.24
N GLY A 95 -32.30 13.02 10.93
CA GLY A 95 -33.64 13.14 10.37
C GLY A 95 -33.65 13.01 8.86
N ARG A 96 -34.84 12.92 8.27
CA ARG A 96 -35.03 12.69 6.83
C ARG A 96 -34.32 13.72 5.95
N ALA A 97 -34.26 14.98 6.39
CA ALA A 97 -33.54 16.06 5.72
C ALA A 97 -32.01 15.85 5.65
N VAL A 98 -31.44 15.01 6.52
CA VAL A 98 -30.01 14.65 6.54
C VAL A 98 -29.77 13.31 5.85
N TYR A 99 -30.70 12.35 6.01
CA TYR A 99 -30.58 11.02 5.39
C TYR A 99 -30.57 11.09 3.86
N VAL A 100 -31.40 11.95 3.26
CA VAL A 100 -31.46 12.11 1.80
C VAL A 100 -30.13 12.61 1.22
N PRO A 101 -29.53 13.72 1.72
CA PRO A 101 -28.17 14.11 1.33
C PRO A 101 -27.12 13.02 1.55
N ALA A 102 -27.19 12.27 2.66
CA ALA A 102 -26.27 11.17 2.94
C ALA A 102 -26.36 10.05 1.89
N VAL A 103 -27.58 9.70 1.47
CA VAL A 103 -27.82 8.72 0.39
C VAL A 103 -27.29 9.24 -0.94
N CYS A 104 -27.57 10.50 -1.29
CA CYS A 104 -27.06 11.09 -2.52
C CYS A 104 -25.53 11.09 -2.57
N LEU A 105 -24.89 11.52 -1.48
CA LEU A 105 -23.43 11.55 -1.35
C LEU A 105 -22.83 10.14 -1.48
N LEU A 106 -23.40 9.15 -0.78
CA LEU A 106 -22.99 7.75 -0.91
C LEU A 106 -23.23 7.20 -2.32
N GLY A 107 -24.32 7.59 -2.97
CA GLY A 107 -24.62 7.21 -4.36
C GLY A 107 -23.52 7.66 -5.31
N VAL A 108 -23.10 8.93 -5.22
CA VAL A 108 -21.99 9.48 -5.99
C VAL A 108 -20.68 8.75 -5.69
N CYS A 109 -20.36 8.51 -4.41
CA CYS A 109 -19.16 7.75 -4.03
C CYS A 109 -19.20 6.30 -4.52
N THR A 110 -20.38 5.67 -4.53
CA THR A 110 -20.57 4.29 -5.00
C THR A 110 -20.37 4.22 -6.50
N PHE A 111 -20.94 5.16 -7.25
CA PHE A 111 -20.71 5.28 -8.69
C PHE A 111 -19.23 5.43 -9.02
N ALA A 112 -18.52 6.32 -8.30
CA ALA A 112 -17.08 6.47 -8.46
C ALA A 112 -16.33 5.14 -8.21
N LEU A 113 -16.64 4.40 -7.14
CA LEU A 113 -16.03 3.09 -6.85
C LEU A 113 -16.36 2.02 -7.90
N CYS A 114 -17.56 2.04 -8.48
CA CYS A 114 -17.92 1.16 -9.60
C CYS A 114 -17.01 1.41 -10.81
N VAL A 115 -16.72 2.67 -11.15
CA VAL A 115 -15.78 3.00 -12.24
C VAL A 115 -14.39 2.42 -11.95
N LEU A 116 -13.93 2.49 -10.69
CA LEU A 116 -12.62 1.95 -10.29
C LEU A 116 -12.56 0.40 -10.31
N LEU A 117 -13.69 -0.31 -10.20
CA LEU A 117 -13.71 -1.78 -10.26
C LEU A 117 -13.35 -2.33 -11.65
N PHE A 118 -13.63 -1.56 -12.69
CA PHE A 118 -13.39 -1.93 -14.09
C PHE A 118 -11.98 -1.59 -14.57
N ASP A 119 -11.22 -0.78 -13.83
CA ASP A 119 -9.82 -0.49 -14.18
C ASP A 119 -8.85 -1.00 -13.10
N ALA A 120 -8.00 -1.95 -13.48
CA ALA A 120 -6.97 -2.51 -12.60
C ALA A 120 -5.88 -1.50 -12.20
N ARG A 121 -5.77 -0.37 -12.91
CA ARG A 121 -4.81 0.73 -12.69
C ARG A 121 -5.39 1.88 -11.85
N ALA A 122 -6.64 1.75 -11.38
CA ALA A 122 -7.32 2.78 -10.62
C ALA A 122 -6.63 3.10 -9.28
N PRO A 123 -6.45 4.39 -8.92
CA PRO A 123 -5.92 4.80 -7.63
C PRO A 123 -6.89 4.45 -6.48
N GLY A 124 -6.36 4.26 -5.27
CA GLY A 124 -7.16 3.98 -4.08
C GLY A 124 -8.04 5.18 -3.67
N CYS A 125 -9.18 4.91 -3.00
CA CYS A 125 -10.16 5.95 -2.71
C CYS A 125 -9.82 6.85 -1.50
N GLY A 126 -8.74 6.58 -0.75
CA GLY A 126 -8.26 7.39 0.38
C GLY A 126 -9.16 7.43 1.63
N CYS A 127 -10.47 7.16 1.53
CA CYS A 127 -11.42 7.36 2.63
C CYS A 127 -11.26 6.42 3.84
N PHE A 128 -10.72 5.21 3.62
CA PHE A 128 -10.60 4.15 4.66
C PHE A 128 -9.44 3.16 4.38
N GLY A 129 -8.63 3.43 3.36
CA GLY A 129 -7.53 2.55 2.93
C GLY A 129 -6.36 2.47 3.92
N GLU A 130 -6.41 3.20 5.03
CA GLU A 130 -5.43 3.09 6.12
C GLU A 130 -5.96 2.29 7.32
N LEU A 131 -7.28 2.24 7.57
CA LEU A 131 -7.85 1.55 8.73
C LEU A 131 -8.00 0.03 8.52
N LEU A 132 -8.19 -0.42 7.28
CA LEU A 132 -8.36 -1.85 6.91
C LEU A 132 -7.21 -2.42 6.04
N GLY A 133 -6.16 -1.63 5.79
CA GLY A 133 -4.96 -2.05 5.05
C GLY A 133 -4.81 -1.42 3.66
N PRO A 134 -3.58 -1.38 3.11
CA PRO A 134 -3.27 -0.65 1.89
C PRO A 134 -3.86 -1.38 0.68
N GLY A 135 -5.01 -0.93 0.21
CA GLY A 135 -5.59 -1.37 -1.05
C GLY A 135 -5.50 -0.26 -2.08
N SER A 136 -4.59 -0.38 -3.04
CA SER A 136 -4.77 0.19 -4.38
C SER A 136 -5.34 -0.90 -5.29
N GLY A 137 -6.06 -0.53 -6.34
CA GLY A 137 -6.66 -1.48 -7.29
C GLY A 137 -8.00 -2.10 -6.86
N ARG A 138 -8.40 -3.17 -7.57
CA ARG A 138 -9.78 -3.71 -7.59
C ARG A 138 -10.31 -4.15 -6.23
N TRP A 139 -9.45 -4.71 -5.37
CA TRP A 139 -9.82 -5.14 -4.03
C TRP A 139 -10.26 -3.97 -3.13
N ALA A 140 -9.58 -2.83 -3.26
CA ALA A 140 -9.94 -1.64 -2.49
C ALA A 140 -11.29 -1.09 -2.94
N ALA A 141 -11.52 -1.03 -4.25
CA ALA A 141 -12.80 -0.61 -4.83
C ALA A 141 -13.94 -1.55 -4.41
N PHE A 142 -13.70 -2.86 -4.40
CA PHE A 142 -14.68 -3.86 -3.94
C PHE A 142 -15.04 -3.69 -2.47
N SER A 143 -14.04 -3.56 -1.59
CA SER A 143 -14.29 -3.37 -0.14
C SER A 143 -15.05 -2.07 0.15
N GLY A 144 -14.74 -0.99 -0.59
CA GLY A 144 -15.46 0.26 -0.54
C GLY A 144 -16.91 0.13 -1.00
N LEU A 145 -17.16 -0.65 -2.07
CA LEU A 145 -18.51 -0.91 -2.58
C LEU A 145 -19.36 -1.64 -1.52
N MET A 146 -18.82 -2.69 -0.91
CA MET A 146 -19.52 -3.45 0.12
C MET A 146 -19.87 -2.60 1.34
N ARG A 147 -18.97 -1.72 1.77
CA ARG A 147 -19.25 -0.73 2.82
C ARG A 147 -20.40 0.19 2.42
N ASN A 148 -20.34 0.77 1.21
CA ASN A 148 -21.39 1.68 0.75
C ASN A 148 -22.75 0.99 0.64
N VAL A 149 -22.79 -0.27 0.19
CA VAL A 149 -24.02 -1.09 0.18
C VAL A 149 -24.58 -1.24 1.59
N GLY A 150 -23.76 -1.56 2.58
CA GLY A 150 -24.18 -1.65 3.98
C GLY A 150 -24.71 -0.32 4.53
N MET A 151 -24.03 0.80 4.23
CA MET A 151 -24.46 2.13 4.67
C MET A 151 -25.76 2.57 3.98
N LEU A 152 -25.93 2.28 2.69
CA LEU A 152 -27.17 2.56 1.95
C LEU A 152 -28.34 1.74 2.48
N TRP A 153 -28.12 0.49 2.84
CA TRP A 153 -29.13 -0.35 3.48
C TRP A 153 -29.57 0.21 4.84
N LEU A 154 -28.61 0.60 5.69
CA LEU A 154 -28.90 1.24 6.98
C LEU A 154 -29.64 2.57 6.83
N LEU A 155 -29.24 3.42 5.88
CA LEU A 155 -29.92 4.68 5.60
C LEU A 155 -31.33 4.46 5.04
N GLY A 156 -31.52 3.49 4.14
CA GLY A 156 -32.84 3.10 3.63
C GLY A 156 -33.76 2.62 4.74
N TRP A 157 -33.22 1.83 5.67
CA TRP A 157 -33.95 1.43 6.88
C TRP A 157 -34.32 2.65 7.75
N LEU A 158 -33.38 3.57 8.02
CA LEU A 158 -33.66 4.80 8.77
C LEU A 158 -34.73 5.68 8.11
N ILE A 159 -34.70 5.82 6.77
CA ILE A 159 -35.71 6.56 6.01
C ILE A 159 -37.08 5.91 6.16
N SER A 160 -37.16 4.57 6.11
CA SER A 160 -38.41 3.82 6.30
C SER A 160 -39.04 4.02 7.69
N LYS A 161 -38.24 4.46 8.67
CA LYS A 161 -38.68 4.72 10.06
C LYS A 161 -38.96 6.19 10.35
N CYS A 162 -38.65 7.10 9.44
CA CYS A 162 -39.05 8.50 9.58
C CYS A 162 -40.54 8.64 9.18
N PRO A 163 -41.42 9.06 10.10
CA PRO A 163 -42.80 9.35 9.75
C PRO A 163 -42.84 10.49 8.72
N ASP A 164 -43.60 10.30 7.66
CA ASP A 164 -43.82 11.31 6.63
C ASP A 164 -44.58 12.49 7.26
N ARG A 165 -43.98 13.68 7.26
CA ARG A 165 -44.58 14.85 7.90
C ARG A 165 -45.77 15.41 7.09
N ASP A 166 -46.01 14.89 5.88
CA ASP A 166 -46.99 15.39 4.92
C ASP A 166 -48.32 14.59 4.85
N ARG A 167 -48.63 13.77 5.87
CA ARG A 167 -49.97 13.12 6.00
C ARG A 167 -50.68 13.43 7.32
N ALA A 168 -50.54 14.65 7.81
CA ALA A 168 -51.29 15.15 8.97
C ALA A 168 -52.43 16.10 8.56
N VAL A 169 -53.19 15.79 7.49
CA VAL A 169 -54.55 16.27 7.31
C VAL A 169 -55.35 15.16 6.62
N VAL A 170 -56.56 14.92 7.11
CA VAL A 170 -57.63 14.06 6.59
C VAL A 170 -57.91 12.77 7.39
N SER A 171 -59.08 12.84 8.02
CA SER A 171 -60.06 11.80 8.33
C SER A 171 -60.05 11.17 9.74
N SER A 172 -61.06 11.62 10.46
CA SER A 172 -61.77 11.11 11.60
C SER A 172 -62.40 9.71 11.42
N LEU A 173 -62.41 8.97 12.54
CA LEU A 173 -63.42 8.00 13.04
C LEU A 173 -63.36 6.51 12.60
N PRO A 174 -63.95 5.60 13.42
CA PRO A 174 -63.37 4.32 13.84
C PRO A 174 -64.01 3.10 13.18
N GLU A 175 -63.36 1.93 13.26
CA GLU A 175 -63.94 0.72 13.91
C GLU A 175 -63.07 -0.53 13.76
N CYS A 176 -63.20 -1.38 14.78
CA CYS A 176 -62.69 -2.74 14.87
C CYS A 176 -63.07 -3.62 13.68
N ARG A 177 -62.12 -4.46 13.24
CA ARG A 177 -62.46 -5.79 12.73
C ARG A 177 -61.41 -6.81 13.15
N LEU A 178 -61.85 -7.73 14.01
CA LEU A 178 -61.15 -8.97 14.38
C LEU A 178 -61.04 -9.89 13.17
N SER A 179 -59.87 -10.49 12.96
CA SER A 179 -59.73 -11.74 12.20
C SER A 179 -58.65 -12.62 12.83
N ARG A 180 -58.89 -13.93 12.78
CA ARG A 180 -58.38 -15.03 13.61
C ARG A 180 -56.93 -15.50 13.30
N ASN A 181 -56.26 -15.95 14.38
CA ASN A 181 -55.26 -17.02 14.62
C ASN A 181 -54.93 -17.99 13.44
N PRO A 182 -53.74 -18.67 13.35
CA PRO A 182 -53.10 -19.40 14.48
C PRO A 182 -51.55 -19.41 14.61
N ARG A 183 -51.11 -19.50 15.87
CA ARG A 183 -49.99 -20.33 16.42
C ARG A 183 -48.66 -20.42 15.64
N GLY A 184 -47.57 -19.94 16.26
CA GLY A 184 -46.20 -20.27 15.85
C GLY A 184 -45.17 -20.02 16.95
N SER A 185 -44.71 -21.11 17.56
CA SER A 185 -43.53 -21.32 18.42
C SER A 185 -42.86 -20.12 19.11
N HIS A 186 -42.82 -20.18 20.44
CA HIS A 186 -41.81 -19.48 21.26
C HIS A 186 -40.40 -20.03 20.97
N GLY A 187 -39.83 -19.64 19.83
CA GLY A 187 -38.39 -19.71 19.61
C GLY A 187 -37.75 -18.60 20.44
N ARG A 188 -36.85 -18.95 21.35
CA ARG A 188 -36.01 -18.01 22.10
C ARG A 188 -35.22 -17.14 21.10
N ALA A 189 -35.70 -15.94 20.83
CA ALA A 189 -34.98 -14.96 20.04
C ALA A 189 -33.96 -14.25 20.93
N PHE A 190 -32.72 -14.16 20.45
CA PHE A 190 -31.62 -13.45 21.10
C PHE A 190 -32.01 -12.02 21.44
N SER A 191 -31.65 -11.56 22.63
CA SER A 191 -31.87 -10.18 23.04
C SER A 191 -30.91 -9.22 22.32
N LEU A 192 -31.37 -8.01 22.04
CA LEU A 192 -30.54 -6.92 21.51
C LEU A 192 -29.30 -6.66 22.39
N ILE A 193 -29.44 -6.81 23.72
CA ILE A 193 -28.35 -6.65 24.68
C ILE A 193 -27.28 -7.72 24.49
N GLU A 194 -27.66 -8.98 24.27
CA GLU A 194 -26.69 -10.07 24.02
C GLU A 194 -25.86 -9.79 22.77
N MET A 195 -26.49 -9.36 21.67
CA MET A 195 -25.73 -9.02 20.46
C MET A 195 -24.89 -7.74 20.63
N LEU A 196 -25.36 -6.76 21.41
CA LEU A 196 -24.60 -5.54 21.71
C LEU A 196 -23.33 -5.86 22.52
N VAL A 197 -23.43 -6.72 23.53
CA VAL A 197 -22.28 -7.14 24.34
C VAL A 197 -21.28 -7.92 23.49
N VAL A 198 -21.74 -8.82 22.62
CA VAL A 198 -20.86 -9.59 21.73
C VAL A 198 -20.07 -8.67 20.80
N ILE A 199 -20.74 -7.71 20.15
CA ILE A 199 -20.06 -6.75 19.27
C ILE A 199 -19.11 -5.84 20.08
N ALA A 200 -19.50 -5.42 21.29
CA ALA A 200 -18.63 -4.64 22.17
C ALA A 200 -17.35 -5.41 22.55
N VAL A 201 -17.47 -6.70 22.91
CA VAL A 201 -16.32 -7.55 23.23
C VAL A 201 -15.45 -7.80 22.00
N ILE A 202 -16.04 -8.10 20.84
CA ILE A 202 -15.28 -8.23 19.57
C ILE A 202 -14.54 -6.93 19.24
N GLY A 203 -15.19 -5.78 19.44
CA GLY A 203 -14.58 -4.46 19.23
C GLY A 203 -13.38 -4.19 20.15
N ILE A 204 -13.48 -4.54 21.43
CA ILE A 204 -12.37 -4.44 22.39
C ILE A 204 -11.21 -5.37 21.98
N LEU A 205 -11.51 -6.62 21.62
CA LEU A 205 -10.49 -7.58 21.17
C LEU A 205 -9.77 -7.08 19.91
N LEU A 206 -10.50 -6.56 18.92
CA LEU A 206 -9.92 -5.99 17.71
C LEU A 206 -9.09 -4.73 17.99
N ALA A 207 -9.54 -3.86 18.90
CA ALA A 207 -8.82 -2.65 19.27
C ALA A 207 -7.43 -2.94 19.87
N ILE A 208 -7.30 -4.03 20.64
CA ILE A 208 -6.02 -4.47 21.20
C ILE A 208 -5.19 -5.26 20.16
N ALA A 209 -5.83 -6.08 19.33
CA ALA A 209 -5.15 -6.92 18.35
C ALA A 209 -4.57 -6.16 17.15
N LEU A 210 -5.31 -5.21 16.58
CA LEU A 210 -4.92 -4.46 15.38
C LEU A 210 -3.54 -3.76 15.48
N PRO A 211 -3.19 -3.02 16.57
CA PRO A 211 -1.88 -2.38 16.66
C PRO A 211 -0.74 -3.41 16.72
N SER A 212 -0.93 -4.54 17.43
CA SER A 212 0.09 -5.61 17.53
C SER A 212 0.39 -6.28 16.18
N MET A 213 -0.61 -6.38 15.30
CA MET A 213 -0.44 -6.96 13.97
C MET A 213 0.41 -6.11 13.03
N LYS A 214 0.51 -4.80 13.26
CA LYS A 214 1.37 -3.92 12.44
C LYS A 214 2.84 -4.30 12.58
N GLU A 215 3.27 -4.54 13.81
CA GLU A 215 4.65 -4.91 14.13
C GLU A 215 4.97 -6.34 13.67
N ALA A 216 4.05 -7.28 13.92
CA ALA A 216 4.19 -8.66 13.44
C ALA A 216 4.28 -8.73 11.90
N ARG A 217 3.48 -7.93 11.18
CA ARG A 217 3.56 -7.83 9.71
C ARG A 217 4.88 -7.23 9.25
N ARG A 218 5.44 -6.25 9.96
CA ARG A 218 6.76 -5.69 9.65
C ARG A 218 7.84 -6.75 9.78
N SER A 219 7.92 -7.43 10.92
CA SER A 219 8.90 -8.50 11.16
C SER A 219 8.78 -9.65 10.16
N ALA A 220 7.55 -10.04 9.79
CA ALA A 220 7.32 -11.06 8.77
C ALA A 220 7.83 -10.61 7.38
N LYS A 221 7.62 -9.35 7.00
CA LYS A 221 8.12 -8.78 5.75
C LYS A 221 9.64 -8.66 5.73
N GLU A 222 10.26 -8.23 6.83
CA GLU A 222 11.72 -8.19 6.97
C GLU A 222 12.32 -9.58 6.85
N SER A 223 11.70 -10.58 7.49
CA SER A 223 12.12 -11.98 7.40
C SER A 223 12.02 -12.53 5.97
N ALA A 224 10.94 -12.20 5.26
CA ALA A 224 10.76 -12.56 3.85
C ALA A 224 11.80 -11.87 2.96
N ALA A 225 12.08 -10.59 3.20
CA ALA A 225 13.11 -9.84 2.47
C ALA A 225 14.51 -10.44 2.67
N ALA A 226 14.85 -10.78 3.91
CA ALA A 226 16.10 -11.45 4.22
C ALA A 226 16.21 -12.83 3.57
N ALA A 227 15.10 -13.57 3.45
CA ALA A 227 15.08 -14.85 2.75
C ALA A 227 15.37 -14.70 1.25
N VAL A 228 14.75 -13.71 0.57
CA VAL A 228 15.03 -13.40 -0.84
C VAL A 228 16.51 -13.02 -1.03
N GLN A 229 17.07 -12.20 -0.15
CA GLN A 229 18.47 -11.81 -0.19
C GLN A 229 19.43 -13.00 -0.05
N ARG A 230 19.16 -13.94 0.87
CA ARG A 230 19.95 -15.18 0.97
C ARG A 230 19.83 -16.02 -0.31
N GLN A 231 18.64 -16.11 -0.91
CA GLN A 231 18.45 -16.84 -2.17
C GLN A 231 19.27 -16.22 -3.30
N LEU A 232 19.31 -14.89 -3.40
CA LEU A 232 20.12 -14.18 -4.39
C LEU A 232 21.62 -14.36 -4.15
N TYR A 233 22.06 -14.29 -2.89
CA TYR A 233 23.45 -14.59 -2.53
C TYR A 233 23.85 -16.01 -2.94
N HIS A 234 23.01 -17.01 -2.66
CA HIS A 234 23.26 -18.37 -3.12
C HIS A 234 23.24 -18.49 -4.65
N GLY A 235 22.34 -17.77 -5.33
CA GLY A 235 22.34 -17.68 -6.80
C GLY A 235 23.64 -17.10 -7.35
N LEU A 236 24.19 -16.09 -6.70
CA LEU A 236 25.47 -15.48 -7.04
C LEU A 236 26.64 -16.46 -6.83
N GLN A 237 26.63 -17.24 -5.74
CA GLN A 237 27.62 -18.31 -5.51
C GLN A 237 27.52 -19.41 -6.57
N LEU A 238 26.31 -19.84 -6.92
CA LEU A 238 26.08 -20.85 -7.96
C LEU A 238 26.60 -20.35 -9.31
N TYR A 239 26.34 -19.10 -9.65
CA TYR A 239 26.89 -18.45 -10.84
C TYR A 239 28.42 -18.44 -10.78
N ALA A 240 29.02 -17.96 -9.71
CA ALA A 240 30.47 -17.93 -9.56
C ALA A 240 31.08 -19.33 -9.74
N ASN A 241 30.49 -20.36 -9.14
CA ASN A 241 30.96 -21.75 -9.31
C ASN A 241 30.91 -22.22 -10.77
N ALA A 242 29.89 -21.82 -11.53
CA ALA A 242 29.78 -22.17 -12.96
C ALA A 242 30.74 -21.37 -13.85
N TYR A 243 31.08 -20.14 -13.48
CA TYR A 243 31.88 -19.20 -14.28
C TYR A 243 33.26 -18.91 -13.67
N GLN A 244 34.01 -19.97 -13.32
CA GLN A 244 35.41 -19.90 -12.83
C GLN A 244 35.63 -18.98 -11.62
N GLY A 245 34.64 -18.88 -10.74
CA GLY A 245 34.64 -18.02 -9.57
C GLY A 245 34.29 -16.56 -9.89
N ALA A 246 34.07 -16.16 -11.13
CA ALA A 246 33.79 -14.76 -11.48
C ALA A 246 32.34 -14.38 -11.18
N PHE A 247 32.15 -13.17 -10.66
CA PHE A 247 30.82 -12.58 -10.50
C PHE A 247 30.25 -12.20 -11.88
N PRO A 248 28.91 -12.03 -11.99
CA PRO A 248 28.28 -11.58 -13.23
C PRO A 248 28.91 -10.28 -13.72
N TYR A 249 29.32 -10.27 -14.97
CA TYR A 249 30.09 -9.17 -15.54
C TYR A 249 29.68 -8.93 -16.99
N LEU A 250 29.34 -7.70 -17.32
CA LEU A 250 28.99 -7.25 -18.66
C LEU A 250 30.25 -6.89 -19.45
N ALA A 251 30.20 -7.09 -20.77
CA ALA A 251 31.29 -6.70 -21.65
C ALA A 251 31.41 -5.17 -21.70
N VAL A 252 32.65 -4.67 -21.82
CA VAL A 252 32.94 -3.24 -21.92
C VAL A 252 33.70 -2.99 -23.22
N PRO A 253 33.34 -1.97 -24.04
CA PRO A 253 33.95 -1.73 -25.36
C PRO A 253 35.43 -1.28 -25.37
N GLY A 254 36.24 -1.62 -24.35
CA GLY A 254 37.59 -1.08 -24.19
C GLY A 254 37.63 0.40 -23.79
N ASN A 255 36.47 1.05 -23.65
CA ASN A 255 36.30 2.40 -23.11
C ASN A 255 35.24 2.37 -21.98
N PRO A 256 35.59 2.72 -20.73
CA PRO A 256 34.65 2.77 -19.60
C PRO A 256 33.59 3.87 -19.71
N GLU A 257 33.81 4.86 -20.57
CA GLU A 257 32.87 5.94 -20.87
C GLU A 257 31.80 5.52 -21.89
N ALA A 258 32.06 4.48 -22.68
CA ALA A 258 31.17 4.03 -23.76
C ALA A 258 29.95 3.23 -23.27
N GLY A 259 29.75 3.14 -21.95
CA GLY A 259 28.72 2.32 -21.34
C GLY A 259 29.03 0.82 -21.37
N VAL A 260 28.17 0.02 -20.77
CA VAL A 260 28.27 -1.44 -20.77
C VAL A 260 27.51 -2.04 -21.94
N VAL A 261 27.98 -3.19 -22.44
CA VAL A 261 27.29 -3.96 -23.48
C VAL A 261 26.75 -5.24 -22.87
N ALA A 262 25.44 -5.42 -22.97
CA ALA A 262 24.74 -6.65 -22.59
C ALA A 262 24.13 -7.26 -23.84
N ARG A 263 24.49 -8.51 -24.16
CA ARG A 263 23.93 -9.26 -25.30
C ARG A 263 24.04 -8.53 -26.65
N GLY A 264 25.12 -7.78 -26.87
CA GLY A 264 25.32 -7.00 -28.10
C GLY A 264 24.61 -5.66 -28.15
N TYR A 265 23.82 -5.32 -27.13
CA TYR A 265 23.19 -4.02 -26.98
C TYR A 265 24.02 -3.11 -26.06
N SER A 266 24.32 -1.90 -26.53
CA SER A 266 25.01 -0.88 -25.73
C SER A 266 24.02 -0.10 -24.88
N VAL A 267 24.42 0.21 -23.64
CA VAL A 267 23.68 1.11 -22.74
C VAL A 267 24.45 2.43 -22.60
N PRO A 268 24.27 3.39 -23.53
CA PRO A 268 25.13 4.57 -23.63
C PRO A 268 24.98 5.58 -22.47
N ASP A 269 23.92 5.48 -21.66
CA ASP A 269 23.61 6.46 -20.61
C ASP A 269 24.10 6.08 -19.19
N PHE A 270 24.78 4.94 -19.04
CA PHE A 270 25.27 4.48 -17.74
C PHE A 270 26.79 4.44 -17.69
N SER A 271 27.36 4.92 -16.59
CA SER A 271 28.79 4.75 -16.30
C SER A 271 29.15 3.27 -16.16
N TYR A 272 30.43 2.91 -16.31
CA TYR A 272 30.93 1.55 -16.11
C TYR A 272 30.30 0.86 -14.89
N PHE A 273 30.49 1.43 -13.69
CA PHE A 273 29.97 0.81 -12.47
C PHE A 273 28.45 0.87 -12.36
N GLY A 274 27.83 1.94 -12.86
CA GLY A 274 26.37 2.10 -12.86
C GLY A 274 25.68 1.04 -13.72
N GLY A 275 26.19 0.80 -14.92
CA GLY A 275 25.67 -0.20 -15.84
C GLY A 275 25.84 -1.62 -15.30
N GLN A 276 27.04 -1.96 -14.82
CA GLN A 276 27.32 -3.26 -14.22
C GLN A 276 26.42 -3.54 -13.00
N SER A 277 26.31 -2.57 -12.09
CA SER A 277 25.55 -2.68 -10.83
C SER A 277 24.07 -2.96 -11.05
N VAL A 278 23.51 -2.44 -12.14
CA VAL A 278 22.06 -2.37 -12.33
C VAL A 278 21.57 -3.36 -13.39
N PHE A 279 22.43 -3.82 -14.31
CA PHE A 279 22.05 -4.76 -15.38
C PHE A 279 22.60 -6.18 -15.21
N TRP A 280 23.28 -6.49 -14.10
CA TRP A 280 23.91 -7.80 -13.84
C TRP A 280 22.96 -9.01 -14.00
N LEU A 281 21.66 -8.87 -13.68
CA LEU A 281 20.67 -9.94 -13.87
C LEU A 281 20.51 -10.36 -15.34
N SER A 282 20.82 -9.46 -16.28
CA SER A 282 20.78 -9.76 -17.72
C SER A 282 21.80 -10.84 -18.12
N VAL A 283 22.83 -11.05 -17.29
CA VAL A 283 23.90 -12.04 -17.49
C VAL A 283 23.62 -13.37 -16.79
N VAL A 284 22.94 -13.33 -15.64
CA VAL A 284 22.79 -14.52 -14.77
C VAL A 284 21.82 -15.56 -15.32
N ALA A 285 20.82 -15.15 -16.11
CA ALA A 285 19.81 -16.10 -16.58
C ALA A 285 19.25 -15.74 -17.96
N PRO A 286 20.04 -15.89 -19.05
CA PRO A 286 19.58 -15.46 -20.36
C PRO A 286 18.39 -16.22 -20.93
N GLU A 287 18.26 -17.50 -20.56
CA GLU A 287 17.23 -18.43 -21.04
C GLU A 287 15.91 -18.36 -20.25
N TYR A 288 15.92 -17.84 -19.03
CA TYR A 288 14.72 -17.77 -18.16
C TYR A 288 13.83 -16.55 -18.42
N TYR A 289 14.21 -15.67 -19.36
CA TYR A 289 13.50 -14.40 -19.61
C TYR A 289 12.75 -14.34 -20.95
N GLU A 290 12.76 -15.40 -21.75
CA GLU A 290 11.86 -15.54 -22.91
C GLU A 290 10.88 -16.72 -22.72
N PRO A 291 9.57 -16.58 -23.01
CA PRO A 291 8.70 -15.43 -22.88
C PRO A 291 7.99 -15.55 -21.52
N VAL A 292 8.71 -15.31 -20.42
CA VAL A 292 8.04 -15.36 -19.12
C VAL A 292 7.28 -14.04 -18.97
N ASP A 293 5.98 -14.16 -18.72
CA ASP A 293 5.09 -13.16 -18.10
C ASP A 293 5.60 -12.65 -16.73
N ALA A 294 6.89 -12.87 -16.43
CA ALA A 294 7.56 -12.51 -15.22
C ALA A 294 7.70 -11.00 -15.22
N ARG A 295 6.84 -10.41 -14.39
CA ARG A 295 6.93 -9.10 -13.77
C ARG A 295 8.26 -8.93 -13.01
N VAL A 296 9.40 -9.12 -13.66
CA VAL A 296 10.70 -8.75 -13.13
C VAL A 296 10.78 -7.24 -13.30
N ASP A 297 10.27 -6.60 -12.28
CA ASP A 297 10.15 -5.16 -12.15
C ASP A 297 11.52 -4.58 -11.81
N VAL A 298 12.00 -3.73 -12.71
CA VAL A 298 13.36 -3.22 -12.79
C VAL A 298 13.39 -1.68 -12.81
N GLY A 299 12.47 -1.10 -12.04
CA GLY A 299 12.33 0.33 -11.79
C GLY A 299 11.31 0.60 -10.68
N PHE A 300 10.99 1.87 -10.41
CA PHE A 300 9.99 2.29 -9.41
C PHE A 300 8.53 1.86 -9.74
N GLY A 301 8.31 0.85 -10.60
CA GLY A 301 7.01 0.32 -10.97
C GLY A 301 7.05 -0.71 -12.10
N LYS A 302 6.05 -1.60 -12.15
CA LYS A 302 5.99 -2.76 -13.06
C LYS A 302 5.80 -2.34 -14.52
N TYR A 303 6.88 -2.26 -15.28
CA TYR A 303 6.83 -1.97 -16.72
C TYR A 303 7.03 -3.24 -17.57
N PRO A 304 6.31 -3.39 -18.69
CA PRO A 304 6.65 -4.37 -19.73
C PRO A 304 8.07 -4.14 -20.27
N PRO A 305 8.72 -5.17 -20.84
CA PRO A 305 10.01 -5.02 -21.52
C PRO A 305 9.99 -3.88 -22.55
N GLY A 306 11.02 -3.03 -22.55
CA GLY A 306 11.16 -1.88 -23.45
C GLY A 306 10.28 -0.65 -23.15
N GLN A 307 9.39 -0.73 -22.15
CA GLN A 307 8.46 0.36 -21.77
C GLN A 307 8.80 1.04 -20.44
N ASN A 308 10.02 0.85 -19.94
CA ASN A 308 10.47 1.53 -18.73
C ASN A 308 10.64 3.04 -19.00
N PRO A 309 9.90 3.94 -18.33
CA PRO A 309 10.04 5.38 -18.51
C PRO A 309 11.41 5.91 -18.04
N ASP A 310 12.13 5.18 -17.19
CA ASP A 310 13.51 5.49 -16.80
C ASP A 310 14.55 5.03 -17.85
N TYR A 311 14.15 4.16 -18.79
CA TYR A 311 14.99 3.67 -19.89
C TYR A 311 14.14 3.44 -21.17
N PRO A 312 13.61 4.53 -21.77
CA PRO A 312 12.70 4.44 -22.90
C PRO A 312 13.45 3.93 -24.14
N GLY A 313 13.00 2.81 -24.72
CA GLY A 313 13.59 2.24 -25.94
C GLY A 313 14.72 1.23 -25.70
N GLY A 314 14.92 0.78 -24.46
CA GLY A 314 15.81 -0.32 -24.16
C GLY A 314 15.45 -1.63 -24.87
N PRO A 315 16.43 -2.50 -25.19
CA PRO A 315 16.15 -3.82 -25.73
C PRO A 315 15.27 -4.60 -24.74
N PRO A 316 14.23 -5.31 -25.20
CA PRO A 316 13.35 -6.09 -24.31
C PRO A 316 14.10 -7.18 -23.52
N GLU A 317 15.29 -7.54 -23.98
CA GLU A 317 16.16 -8.57 -23.40
C GLU A 317 17.04 -8.07 -22.23
N MET A 318 17.03 -6.76 -21.95
CA MET A 318 17.79 -6.15 -20.85
C MET A 318 16.94 -5.89 -19.60
N VAL A 319 17.47 -6.28 -18.44
CA VAL A 319 16.78 -6.26 -17.15
C VAL A 319 17.52 -5.33 -16.17
N ARG A 320 16.94 -4.16 -15.86
CA ARG A 320 17.50 -3.12 -14.96
C ARG A 320 17.20 -3.35 -13.46
N SER A 321 17.83 -4.31 -12.82
CA SER A 321 17.59 -4.65 -11.41
C SER A 321 17.51 -3.44 -10.45
N GLN A 322 16.47 -3.38 -9.60
CA GLN A 322 16.50 -2.52 -8.39
C GLN A 322 17.42 -3.09 -7.30
N ILE A 323 17.74 -4.38 -7.40
CA ILE A 323 18.72 -5.06 -6.58
C ILE A 323 20.08 -4.85 -7.23
N GLN A 324 20.96 -4.13 -6.56
CA GLN A 324 22.22 -3.67 -7.12
C GLN A 324 23.37 -4.54 -6.60
N LEU A 325 24.35 -4.81 -7.45
CA LEU A 325 25.64 -5.32 -7.00
C LEU A 325 26.56 -4.16 -6.63
N SER A 326 27.33 -4.34 -5.55
CA SER A 326 28.36 -3.37 -5.16
C SER A 326 29.39 -3.22 -6.27
N GLN A 327 29.94 -2.01 -6.44
CA GLN A 327 30.98 -1.71 -7.45
C GLN A 327 32.22 -2.56 -7.28
N SER A 328 32.45 -2.96 -6.03
CA SER A 328 33.55 -3.82 -5.67
C SER A 328 33.47 -5.19 -6.37
N CYS A 329 32.31 -5.58 -6.90
CA CYS A 329 32.11 -6.76 -7.75
C CYS A 329 32.63 -6.60 -9.19
N PHE A 330 33.03 -5.39 -9.60
CA PHE A 330 33.39 -5.07 -10.98
C PHE A 330 34.79 -4.45 -11.13
N ALA A 331 35.62 -4.49 -10.10
CA ALA A 331 37.02 -4.14 -10.24
C ALA A 331 37.85 -4.87 -9.18
N ARG A 332 39.14 -5.06 -9.46
CA ARG A 332 40.08 -5.67 -8.51
C ARG A 332 40.10 -4.88 -7.20
N PRO A 333 40.35 -5.53 -6.04
CA PRO A 333 40.51 -4.81 -4.78
C PRO A 333 41.57 -3.70 -4.81
N SER A 334 42.61 -3.85 -5.64
CA SER A 334 43.65 -2.84 -5.90
C SER A 334 43.09 -1.54 -6.46
N TYR A 335 42.03 -1.58 -7.28
CA TYR A 335 41.38 -0.39 -7.83
C TYR A 335 40.84 0.52 -6.73
N PHE A 336 40.46 -0.08 -5.60
CA PHE A 336 39.90 0.63 -4.46
C PHE A 336 40.94 0.91 -3.37
N ALA A 337 42.21 0.52 -3.56
CA ALA A 337 43.27 0.76 -2.61
C ALA A 337 43.77 2.21 -2.71
N GLY A 338 43.72 2.95 -1.60
CA GLY A 338 44.15 4.36 -1.55
C GLY A 338 43.07 5.37 -1.98
N ASP A 339 43.40 6.65 -1.94
CA ASP A 339 42.44 7.74 -2.21
C ASP A 339 42.35 8.11 -3.70
N ILE A 340 43.43 7.87 -4.44
CA ILE A 340 43.50 8.17 -5.87
C ILE A 340 43.24 6.87 -6.65
N PRO A 341 42.28 6.83 -7.57
CA PRO A 341 42.04 5.68 -8.44
C PRO A 341 43.27 5.40 -9.33
N PRO A 342 43.58 4.15 -9.67
CA PRO A 342 44.60 3.85 -10.68
C PRO A 342 44.23 4.46 -12.04
N GLU A 343 45.22 4.94 -12.78
CA GLU A 343 45.03 5.51 -14.13
C GLU A 343 44.77 4.43 -15.20
N THR A 344 45.13 3.17 -14.92
CA THR A 344 45.00 2.06 -15.88
C THR A 344 43.65 1.36 -15.75
N LEU A 345 43.08 1.00 -16.90
CA LEU A 345 41.81 0.26 -16.99
C LEU A 345 41.97 -1.24 -16.73
N GLU A 346 43.20 -1.72 -16.54
CA GLU A 346 43.54 -3.15 -16.37
C GLU A 346 42.91 -3.78 -15.11
N ASP A 347 42.61 -2.94 -14.11
CA ASP A 347 41.99 -3.38 -12.87
C ASP A 347 40.46 -3.54 -12.97
N LEU A 348 39.84 -3.07 -14.06
CA LEU A 348 38.41 -3.22 -14.33
C LEU A 348 38.12 -4.64 -14.86
N ARG A 349 37.46 -5.46 -14.06
CA ARG A 349 37.03 -6.81 -14.42
C ARG A 349 35.93 -7.30 -13.48
N GLY A 350 35.20 -8.33 -13.90
CA GLY A 350 34.38 -9.11 -12.97
C GLY A 350 35.24 -9.65 -11.84
N THR A 351 34.88 -9.30 -10.61
CA THR A 351 35.64 -9.75 -9.45
C THR A 351 35.39 -11.23 -9.21
N ARG A 352 36.39 -11.95 -8.71
CA ARG A 352 36.27 -13.38 -8.43
C ARG A 352 35.93 -13.58 -6.96
N TRP A 353 35.28 -14.69 -6.66
CA TRP A 353 34.97 -15.12 -5.31
C TRP A 353 36.24 -15.23 -4.46
N ASP A 354 37.37 -15.64 -5.04
CA ASP A 354 38.66 -15.72 -4.36
C ASP A 354 39.28 -14.36 -4.01
N ASP A 355 38.84 -13.28 -4.66
CA ASP A 355 39.29 -11.91 -4.34
C ASP A 355 38.63 -11.41 -3.02
N LEU A 356 37.66 -12.15 -2.48
CA LEU A 356 36.93 -11.86 -1.24
C LEU A 356 37.67 -12.43 -0.02
N LYS A 357 38.04 -11.58 0.95
CA LYS A 357 38.73 -12.03 2.18
C LYS A 357 37.75 -12.50 3.25
N TYR A 358 37.84 -13.77 3.67
CA TYR A 358 37.01 -14.32 4.74
C TYR A 358 37.38 -13.81 6.15
N PRO A 359 36.41 -13.53 7.06
CA PRO A 359 35.00 -13.23 6.78
C PRO A 359 34.86 -11.84 6.16
N SER A 360 34.12 -11.75 5.07
CA SER A 360 34.02 -10.52 4.29
C SER A 360 32.78 -9.72 4.69
N ASN A 361 32.97 -8.74 5.57
CA ASN A 361 31.95 -7.76 5.98
C ASN A 361 31.69 -6.69 4.90
N LYS A 362 31.87 -7.04 3.63
CA LYS A 362 31.59 -6.19 2.47
C LYS A 362 30.17 -6.46 2.00
N GLY A 363 29.37 -5.41 1.80
CA GLY A 363 28.06 -5.56 1.19
C GLY A 363 28.21 -5.89 -0.30
N LEU A 364 27.70 -7.04 -0.73
CA LEU A 364 27.74 -7.48 -2.13
C LEU A 364 26.47 -7.12 -2.88
N ILE A 365 25.32 -7.41 -2.28
CA ILE A 365 24.00 -7.23 -2.88
C ILE A 365 23.25 -6.20 -2.04
N VAL A 366 22.76 -5.15 -2.69
CA VAL A 366 22.02 -4.05 -2.06
C VAL A 366 20.61 -4.03 -2.61
N ASP A 367 19.63 -4.15 -1.73
CA ASP A 367 18.23 -4.06 -2.10
C ASP A 367 17.57 -2.84 -1.45
N SER A 368 17.41 -1.82 -2.29
CA SER A 368 16.73 -0.57 -1.98
C SER A 368 15.22 -0.63 -2.24
N ALA A 369 14.72 -1.72 -2.82
CA ALA A 369 13.31 -1.90 -3.17
C ALA A 369 12.51 -2.57 -2.06
N LEU A 370 13.07 -3.59 -1.40
CA LEU A 370 12.40 -4.34 -0.33
C LEU A 370 12.07 -3.48 0.91
N ILE A 371 12.74 -2.33 1.09
CA ILE A 371 12.39 -1.33 2.12
C ILE A 371 10.99 -0.78 1.88
N SER A 372 10.61 -0.55 0.62
CA SER A 372 9.28 -0.05 0.26
C SER A 372 8.18 -1.08 0.55
N LEU A 373 8.54 -2.37 0.57
CA LEU A 373 7.64 -3.46 0.97
C LEU A 373 7.54 -3.59 2.49
N ALA A 374 8.63 -3.36 3.24
CA ALA A 374 8.66 -3.38 4.71
C ALA A 374 7.85 -2.23 5.32
N ASP A 375 7.85 -1.04 4.72
CA ASP A 375 6.99 0.09 5.09
C ASP A 375 6.60 0.96 3.88
N PRO A 376 5.34 0.88 3.40
CA PRO A 376 4.92 1.57 2.18
C PRO A 376 4.89 3.10 2.26
N LYS A 377 4.89 3.71 3.46
CA LYS A 377 4.70 5.19 3.58
C LYS A 377 5.44 5.87 4.75
N GLY A 378 5.98 5.15 5.73
CA GLY A 378 6.54 5.75 6.96
C GLY A 378 8.07 5.77 7.06
N PHE A 379 8.72 4.63 6.90
CA PHE A 379 10.13 4.42 7.24
C PHE A 379 11.07 5.20 6.31
N ALA A 380 10.98 5.00 4.98
CA ALA A 380 11.82 5.71 4.00
C ALA A 380 11.72 7.25 4.06
N ARG A 381 10.60 7.79 4.57
CA ARG A 381 10.38 9.24 4.71
C ARG A 381 10.92 9.80 6.03
N LYS A 382 11.16 8.97 7.05
CA LYS A 382 11.53 9.38 8.42
C LYS A 382 13.03 9.23 8.74
N ILE A 383 13.76 8.45 7.95
CA ILE A 383 15.21 8.16 8.12
C ILE A 383 16.03 8.46 6.86
N GLY A 384 15.39 9.08 5.85
CA GLY A 384 16.03 9.37 4.58
C GLY A 384 16.23 8.11 3.74
N TRP A 385 16.67 8.32 2.50
CA TRP A 385 16.96 7.29 1.51
C TRP A 385 18.17 6.40 1.87
N GLY A 386 18.51 6.25 3.15
CA GLY A 386 19.75 5.64 3.63
C GLY A 386 19.66 4.17 4.00
N TRP A 387 18.51 3.56 4.25
CA TRP A 387 18.45 2.16 4.70
C TRP A 387 18.35 1.20 3.53
N ALA A 388 18.90 -0.01 3.61
CA ALA A 388 18.70 -1.10 2.65
C ALA A 388 18.90 -2.47 3.30
N MET A 389 18.31 -3.51 2.69
CA MET A 389 18.68 -4.89 3.02
C MET A 389 19.95 -5.23 2.24
N ILE A 390 20.99 -5.67 2.95
CA ILE A 390 22.30 -5.93 2.36
C ILE A 390 22.72 -7.36 2.65
N SER A 391 23.14 -8.06 1.60
CA SER A 391 23.81 -9.36 1.71
C SER A 391 25.32 -9.15 1.71
N PHE A 392 26.00 -9.77 2.67
CA PHE A 392 27.44 -9.68 2.84
C PHE A 392 28.14 -10.87 2.20
N GLY A 393 29.44 -10.74 1.96
CA GLY A 393 30.21 -11.80 1.33
C GLY A 393 30.33 -13.08 2.15
N ASP A 394 30.07 -13.03 3.47
CA ASP A 394 29.97 -14.21 4.34
C ASP A 394 28.59 -14.91 4.28
N GLY A 395 27.64 -14.37 3.51
CA GLY A 395 26.27 -14.87 3.38
C GLY A 395 25.31 -14.38 4.47
N SER A 396 25.80 -13.58 5.43
CA SER A 396 24.92 -12.88 6.36
C SER A 396 24.09 -11.84 5.64
N VAL A 397 22.89 -11.57 6.15
CA VAL A 397 21.97 -10.57 5.60
C VAL A 397 21.49 -9.70 6.75
N SER A 398 21.62 -8.39 6.59
CA SER A 398 21.17 -7.42 7.59
C SER A 398 20.59 -6.19 6.92
N MET A 399 19.57 -5.61 7.56
CA MET A 399 19.17 -4.25 7.26
C MET A 399 20.23 -3.30 7.82
N ARG A 400 20.75 -2.38 7.00
CA ARG A 400 21.73 -1.37 7.43
C ARG A 400 21.40 -0.03 6.80
N ASP A 401 21.81 1.04 7.48
CA ASP A 401 21.92 2.35 6.87
C ASP A 401 23.18 2.38 6.00
N PHE A 402 23.04 2.52 4.69
CA PHE A 402 24.09 2.69 3.70
C PHE A 402 24.55 4.15 3.51
N ARG A 403 23.87 5.12 4.14
CA ARG A 403 24.30 6.52 4.24
C ARG A 403 24.21 7.04 5.70
N PRO A 404 24.88 6.40 6.66
CA PRO A 404 24.91 6.88 8.04
C PRO A 404 25.62 8.24 8.13
N PRO A 405 25.35 9.10 9.12
CA PRO A 405 26.05 10.38 9.26
C PRO A 405 27.59 10.25 9.16
N GLY A 406 28.23 11.07 8.32
CA GLY A 406 29.67 11.01 8.06
C GLY A 406 30.09 9.82 7.18
N TRP A 407 29.18 9.31 6.34
CA TRP A 407 29.50 8.28 5.35
C TRP A 407 30.37 8.86 4.23
N GLU A 408 30.18 10.12 3.89
CA GLU A 408 30.89 10.82 2.82
C GLU A 408 32.42 10.79 3.03
N GLU A 409 32.87 10.88 4.28
CA GLU A 409 34.30 10.85 4.65
C GLU A 409 34.95 9.47 4.49
N ARG A 410 34.14 8.40 4.47
CA ARG A 410 34.62 7.01 4.34
C ARG A 410 34.51 6.48 2.92
N VAL A 411 33.72 7.15 2.09
CA VAL A 411 33.61 6.86 0.67
C VAL A 411 34.83 7.40 -0.05
N VAL A 412 35.35 6.62 -0.99
CA VAL A 412 36.40 7.09 -1.89
C VAL A 412 35.79 7.30 -3.27
N TYR A 413 35.88 8.53 -3.79
CA TYR A 413 35.35 8.85 -5.10
C TYR A 413 36.16 8.16 -6.20
N ARG A 414 35.47 7.46 -7.12
CA ARG A 414 36.08 6.75 -8.25
C ARG A 414 35.51 7.27 -9.56
N PRO A 415 36.33 7.46 -10.60
CA PRO A 415 35.87 7.75 -11.96
C PRO A 415 34.86 6.70 -12.39
N PHE A 416 33.76 7.15 -12.99
CA PHE A 416 32.67 6.28 -13.48
C PHE A 416 31.95 5.47 -12.38
N GLY A 417 32.26 5.70 -11.09
CA GLY A 417 31.64 5.07 -9.93
C GLY A 417 30.37 5.80 -9.46
N LEU A 418 29.43 5.05 -8.90
CA LEU A 418 28.36 5.55 -8.01
C LEU A 418 28.94 5.89 -6.62
N ALA A 419 29.16 7.17 -6.33
CA ALA A 419 29.65 7.60 -5.02
C ALA A 419 28.50 8.00 -4.08
N ASP A 420 27.47 7.15 -3.96
CA ASP A 420 26.25 7.46 -3.24
C ASP A 420 26.04 6.63 -1.95
N SER A 421 26.97 5.71 -1.62
CA SER A 421 26.92 4.93 -0.37
C SER A 421 28.24 4.27 0.02
N LEU A 422 28.34 3.86 1.30
CA LEU A 422 29.45 3.03 1.80
C LEU A 422 29.52 1.66 1.11
N VAL A 423 28.37 1.08 0.76
CA VAL A 423 28.38 -0.24 0.13
C VAL A 423 28.93 -0.19 -1.29
N HIS A 424 28.64 0.89 -2.00
CA HIS A 424 29.09 1.08 -3.37
C HIS A 424 30.56 1.48 -3.43
N ALA A 425 31.07 2.31 -2.51
CA ALA A 425 32.44 2.79 -2.59
C ALA A 425 33.10 2.92 -1.20
N THR A 426 34.07 2.05 -0.90
CA THR A 426 34.93 2.14 0.29
C THR A 426 36.38 1.91 -0.05
N ARG A 427 37.27 2.45 0.79
CA ARG A 427 38.70 2.16 0.75
C ARG A 427 38.87 0.63 0.88
N TRP A 428 39.67 0.04 0.00
CA TRP A 428 39.97 -1.40 -0.08
C TRP A 428 38.94 -2.31 -0.78
N GLY A 429 37.85 -1.77 -1.35
CA GLY A 429 36.97 -2.54 -2.24
C GLY A 429 36.38 -3.77 -1.56
N LEU A 430 36.39 -4.95 -2.20
CA LEU A 430 35.90 -6.21 -1.62
C LEU A 430 36.70 -6.70 -0.40
N ALA A 431 37.94 -6.25 -0.25
CA ALA A 431 38.76 -6.55 0.91
C ALA A 431 38.53 -5.55 2.06
N GLY A 432 37.76 -4.47 1.81
CA GLY A 432 37.39 -3.47 2.78
C GLY A 432 36.18 -3.87 3.62
N ARG A 433 35.85 -3.03 4.60
CA ARG A 433 34.65 -3.15 5.42
C ARG A 433 33.74 -1.96 5.13
N ASP A 434 32.46 -2.22 4.92
CA ASP A 434 31.46 -1.16 4.76
C ASP A 434 30.85 -0.73 6.10
N TYR A 435 30.96 -1.60 7.13
CA TYR A 435 30.31 -1.47 8.43
C TYR A 435 31.13 -1.98 9.61
#